data_AF-A0AAD5PST8-F1
#
_entry.id   AF-A0AAD5PST8-F1
#
_cell.length_a   1.000
_cell.length_b   1.000
_cell.length_c   1.000
_cell.angle_alpha   90.00
_cell.angle_beta   90.00
_cell.angle_gamma   90.00
#
_symmetry.space_group_name_H-M   'P 1'
#
loop_
_entity.id
_entity.type
_entity.pdbx_description
1 polymer ?
#
loop_
_entity_poly.entity_id
_entity_poly.type
_entity_poly.pdbx_seq_one_letter_code
_entity_poly.pdbx_strand_id
1 'polypeptide(L)'
;MSSPLSMEVDTPTSLTPQSGALAIIEKGIQLHENFPEGGSENISPVSVNPSARSVPFNKKSHPKPITARQITDSHPDTYILIRSKSESIIKDLQTQLNQLTENQPPGRPTNEKREKIASLKQQIQNHQTEIKKANSALALVQTQNLHLQQANFDATISSIAQQATNERLIGEAHSHIASIQSDKNFLESQAYQLLGTNSQLEQLLSQKTLELETCKQEILALKSDFNNRIDHGANQTIFSLQNQALSDKADISNLKTYLNNRSDTQTELEAKVKSLSEDLSLHATQYSISKRQTLMRSFRPSKHNL
;
A
#
# COMPACT_ATOMS: atom_id res chain seq x y z
N MET A 1 -16.98 18.86 -44.01
CA MET A 1 -16.58 17.49 -43.65
C MET A 1 -15.08 17.43 -43.73
N SER A 2 -14.43 17.42 -42.58
CA SER A 2 -12.97 17.45 -42.47
C SER A 2 -12.59 16.41 -41.42
N SER A 3 -12.08 15.28 -41.87
CA SER A 3 -11.55 14.22 -41.00
C SER A 3 -10.20 14.68 -40.42
N PRO A 4 -9.92 14.47 -39.13
CA PRO A 4 -8.57 14.59 -38.60
C PRO A 4 -7.81 13.26 -38.69
N LEU A 5 -6.51 13.45 -38.87
CA LEU A 5 -5.33 12.58 -38.87
C LEU A 5 -5.45 11.20 -38.18
N SER A 6 -5.00 10.19 -38.92
CA SER A 6 -4.46 8.95 -38.36
C SER A 6 -3.21 9.25 -37.54
N MET A 7 -3.23 8.89 -36.26
CA MET A 7 -2.08 8.90 -35.38
C MET A 7 -1.41 7.52 -35.50
N GLU A 8 -0.24 7.46 -36.13
CA GLU A 8 0.63 6.29 -36.08
C GLU A 8 1.08 6.07 -34.63
N VAL A 9 0.78 4.89 -34.10
CA VAL A 9 1.20 4.47 -32.76
C VAL A 9 2.50 3.70 -32.94
N ASP A 10 3.62 4.34 -32.61
CA ASP A 10 4.91 3.65 -32.44
C ASP A 10 4.82 2.69 -31.25
N THR A 11 5.08 1.41 -31.50
CA THR A 11 5.20 0.37 -30.48
C THR A 11 6.47 0.58 -29.64
N PRO A 12 6.43 0.47 -28.30
CA PRO A 12 7.63 0.59 -27.50
C PRO A 12 8.53 -0.63 -27.66
N THR A 13 9.80 -0.33 -27.96
CA THR A 13 10.96 -1.20 -28.05
C THR A 13 11.08 -2.14 -26.84
N SER A 14 11.14 -3.44 -27.12
CA SER A 14 11.55 -4.49 -26.20
C SER A 14 12.97 -4.25 -25.67
N LEU A 15 13.09 -3.95 -24.38
CA LEU A 15 14.36 -4.06 -23.65
C LEU A 15 14.36 -5.36 -22.84
N THR A 16 15.05 -6.36 -23.37
CA THR A 16 15.47 -7.54 -22.61
C THR A 16 16.58 -7.14 -21.62
N PRO A 17 16.53 -7.59 -20.37
CA PRO A 17 17.73 -7.78 -19.58
C PRO A 17 18.15 -9.25 -19.69
N GLN A 18 19.14 -9.53 -20.54
CA GLN A 18 20.06 -10.62 -20.27
C GLN A 18 20.91 -10.19 -19.06
N SER A 19 20.54 -10.62 -17.86
CA SER A 19 21.51 -10.77 -16.77
C SER A 19 20.96 -11.74 -15.74
N GLY A 20 21.62 -12.89 -15.64
CA GLY A 20 21.28 -13.91 -14.68
C GLY A 20 21.63 -13.47 -13.26
N ALA A 21 20.62 -13.34 -12.42
CA ALA A 21 20.70 -13.55 -10.97
C ALA A 21 19.28 -13.39 -10.43
N LEU A 22 18.70 -14.49 -9.94
CA LEU A 22 17.76 -14.57 -8.81
C LEU A 22 17.12 -15.97 -8.84
N ALA A 23 17.88 -16.95 -8.35
CA ALA A 23 17.31 -18.18 -7.82
C ALA A 23 17.60 -18.19 -6.32
N ILE A 24 16.65 -17.71 -5.52
CA ILE A 24 16.66 -17.92 -4.07
C ILE A 24 15.29 -18.47 -3.66
N ILE A 25 15.25 -19.80 -3.66
CA ILE A 25 14.69 -20.69 -2.63
C ILE A 25 13.29 -20.32 -2.10
N GLU A 26 12.30 -20.96 -2.71
CA GLU A 26 11.03 -21.32 -2.10
C GLU A 26 11.26 -22.24 -0.89
N LYS A 27 11.08 -21.72 0.32
CA LYS A 27 10.74 -22.52 1.50
C LYS A 27 9.78 -21.73 2.37
N GLY A 28 8.53 -22.18 2.37
CA GLY A 28 7.43 -21.60 3.12
C GLY A 28 7.70 -21.55 4.62
N ILE A 29 7.23 -20.47 5.24
CA ILE A 29 7.03 -20.38 6.68
C ILE A 29 5.52 -20.25 6.88
N GLN A 30 4.92 -21.32 7.37
CA GLN A 30 3.57 -21.32 7.94
C GLN A 30 3.56 -20.38 9.14
N LEU A 31 2.78 -19.31 9.07
CA LEU A 31 2.45 -18.48 10.23
C LEU A 31 1.38 -19.20 11.04
N HIS A 32 1.78 -19.72 12.19
CA HIS A 32 0.86 -20.29 13.17
C HIS A 32 0.17 -19.13 13.92
N GLU A 33 -1.14 -19.03 13.78
CA GLU A 33 -2.01 -18.22 14.62
C GLU A 33 -1.93 -18.73 16.07
N ASN A 34 -1.80 -17.79 17.01
CA ASN A 34 -2.20 -17.97 18.41
C ASN A 34 -2.43 -16.57 19.01
N PHE A 35 -3.66 -16.09 18.93
CA PHE A 35 -4.19 -15.06 19.83
C PHE A 35 -4.60 -15.73 21.16
N PRO A 36 -4.49 -15.04 22.31
CA PRO A 36 -5.41 -15.25 23.41
C PRO A 36 -6.43 -14.11 23.46
N GLU A 37 -7.71 -14.48 23.36
CA GLU A 37 -8.88 -13.68 23.71
C GLU A 37 -8.98 -13.45 25.22
N GLY A 38 -9.46 -12.27 25.62
CA GLY A 38 -10.36 -12.14 26.77
C GLY A 38 -9.95 -11.19 27.92
N GLY A 39 -10.55 -9.99 27.95
CA GLY A 39 -11.44 -9.62 29.08
C GLY A 39 -10.98 -8.61 30.16
N SER A 40 -11.50 -7.38 30.03
CA SER A 40 -12.16 -6.51 31.04
C SER A 40 -11.37 -5.69 32.11
N GLU A 41 -11.45 -4.37 31.90
CA GLU A 41 -11.73 -3.25 32.83
C GLU A 41 -10.89 -2.99 34.11
N ASN A 42 -10.24 -1.81 34.13
CA ASN A 42 -10.53 -0.62 34.99
C ASN A 42 -9.27 0.10 35.55
N ILE A 43 -9.42 1.44 35.72
CA ILE A 43 -8.61 2.43 36.46
C ILE A 43 -7.52 3.24 35.69
N SER A 44 -7.53 4.55 35.97
CA SER A 44 -6.98 5.72 35.26
C SER A 44 -5.52 6.10 35.65
N PRO A 45 -5.00 7.27 35.19
CA PRO A 45 -3.78 7.42 34.39
C PRO A 45 -2.47 7.46 35.21
N VAL A 46 -1.44 6.74 34.76
CA VAL A 46 -0.08 6.89 35.30
C VAL A 46 0.88 7.14 34.14
N SER A 47 1.51 8.31 34.21
CA SER A 47 2.75 8.72 33.53
C SER A 47 3.68 7.54 33.24
N VAL A 48 4.05 7.33 31.97
CA VAL A 48 5.16 6.44 31.63
C VAL A 48 5.99 7.00 30.48
N ASN A 49 7.08 7.66 30.86
CA ASN A 49 8.39 7.39 30.30
C ASN A 49 9.24 6.94 31.52
N PRO A 50 10.21 6.01 31.46
CA PRO A 50 10.95 5.52 30.29
C PRO A 50 11.19 3.99 30.25
N SER A 51 11.43 3.43 29.06
CA SER A 51 12.16 2.16 28.97
C SER A 51 12.96 2.10 27.69
N ALA A 52 14.15 2.73 27.73
CA ALA A 52 15.25 2.33 26.88
C ALA A 52 15.46 0.83 27.13
N ARG A 53 15.21 0.03 26.10
CA ARG A 53 15.42 -1.42 26.10
C ARG A 53 16.92 -1.65 26.28
N SER A 54 17.33 -1.75 27.54
CA SER A 54 18.67 -2.12 27.94
C SER A 54 18.96 -3.48 27.33
N VAL A 55 19.80 -3.48 26.30
CA VAL A 55 20.40 -4.69 25.76
C VAL A 55 21.09 -5.41 26.92
N PRO A 56 20.85 -6.70 27.15
CA PRO A 56 21.57 -7.41 28.19
C PRO A 56 23.05 -7.43 27.77
N PHE A 57 23.85 -6.59 28.41
CA PHE A 57 25.30 -6.74 28.41
C PHE A 57 25.59 -8.12 29.00
N ASN A 58 25.74 -9.09 28.11
CA ASN A 58 26.22 -10.41 28.44
C ASN A 58 27.67 -10.22 28.87
N LYS A 59 27.89 -9.96 30.17
CA LYS A 59 29.18 -10.03 30.85
C LYS A 59 29.64 -11.49 30.85
N LYS A 60 29.89 -12.06 29.67
CA LYS A 60 30.56 -13.36 29.53
C LYS A 60 32.04 -13.09 29.42
N SER A 61 32.66 -13.19 30.60
CA SER A 61 34.06 -13.51 30.83
C SER A 61 35.05 -12.71 30.00
N HIS A 62 35.50 -11.59 30.56
CA HIS A 62 36.91 -11.24 30.40
C HIS A 62 37.73 -12.53 30.63
N PRO A 63 38.63 -12.93 29.71
CA PRO A 63 39.56 -14.00 30.02
C PRO A 63 40.29 -13.56 31.29
N LYS A 64 40.17 -14.36 32.35
CA LYS A 64 40.93 -14.13 33.59
C LYS A 64 42.37 -13.86 33.17
N PRO A 65 43.00 -12.75 33.59
CA PRO A 65 44.43 -12.59 33.35
C PRO A 65 45.09 -13.82 33.94
N ILE A 66 45.69 -14.63 33.07
CA ILE A 66 46.54 -15.74 33.49
C ILE A 66 47.66 -15.02 34.22
N THR A 67 47.56 -15.02 35.55
CA THR A 67 48.59 -14.48 36.41
C THR A 67 49.77 -15.40 36.19
N ALA A 68 50.71 -14.96 35.34
CA ALA A 68 52.01 -15.58 35.22
C ALA A 68 52.52 -15.73 36.65
N ARG A 69 52.59 -16.97 37.12
CA ARG A 69 53.15 -17.29 38.44
C ARG A 69 54.52 -16.64 38.49
N GLN A 70 54.68 -15.68 39.39
CA GLN A 70 55.91 -15.03 39.83
C GLN A 70 57.07 -15.23 38.86
N ILE A 71 57.29 -14.24 38.00
CA ILE A 71 58.63 -14.00 37.47
C ILE A 71 59.49 -13.78 38.71
N THR A 72 60.36 -14.71 39.04
CA THR A 72 61.43 -14.45 40.01
C THR A 72 62.24 -13.29 39.41
N ASP A 73 62.33 -12.15 40.10
CA ASP A 73 62.98 -10.88 39.70
C ASP A 73 64.45 -10.99 39.21
N SER A 74 65.00 -12.19 39.15
CA SER A 74 66.33 -12.53 38.65
C SER A 74 66.36 -12.59 37.11
N HIS A 75 67.15 -11.70 36.50
CA HIS A 75 67.47 -11.72 35.07
C HIS A 75 68.15 -13.06 34.67
N PRO A 76 67.94 -13.60 33.45
CA PRO A 76 68.59 -14.84 33.01
C PRO A 76 70.12 -14.73 33.06
N ASP A 77 70.65 -13.53 32.88
CA ASP A 77 72.07 -13.21 33.00
C ASP A 77 72.64 -13.52 34.40
N THR A 78 71.82 -13.42 35.45
CA THR A 78 72.21 -13.77 36.81
C THR A 78 72.56 -15.26 36.93
N TYR A 79 71.76 -16.14 36.32
CA TYR A 79 72.01 -17.58 36.37
C TYR A 79 73.17 -18.01 35.47
N ILE A 80 73.34 -17.33 34.33
CA ILE A 80 74.50 -17.52 33.44
C ILE A 80 75.79 -17.14 34.18
N LEU A 81 75.79 -16.03 34.92
CA LEU A 81 76.94 -15.56 35.71
C LEU A 81 77.27 -16.49 36.89
N ILE A 82 76.27 -16.97 37.62
CA ILE A 82 76.47 -17.93 38.73
C ILE A 82 77.11 -19.23 38.21
N ARG A 83 76.60 -19.73 37.08
CA ARG A 83 77.16 -20.92 36.42
C ARG A 83 78.60 -20.67 35.99
N SER A 84 78.90 -19.59 35.25
CA SER A 84 80.26 -19.34 34.74
C SER A 84 81.27 -19.14 35.86
N LYS A 85 80.89 -18.44 36.93
CA LYS A 85 81.73 -18.26 38.12
C LYS A 85 82.01 -19.60 38.81
N SER A 86 80.98 -20.43 38.99
CA SER A 86 81.13 -21.76 39.60
C SER A 86 81.97 -22.70 38.74
N GLU A 87 81.83 -22.65 37.42
CA GLU A 87 82.66 -23.42 36.47
C GLU A 87 84.14 -23.03 36.57
N SER A 88 84.44 -21.72 36.67
CA SER A 88 85.81 -21.22 36.88
C SER A 88 86.40 -21.68 38.22
N ILE A 89 85.64 -21.56 39.30
CA ILE A 89 86.10 -21.96 40.64
C ILE A 89 86.35 -23.48 40.69
N ILE A 90 85.47 -24.29 40.09
CA ILE A 90 85.68 -25.74 39.99
C ILE A 90 86.98 -26.06 39.26
N LYS A 91 87.28 -25.36 38.16
CA LYS A 91 88.53 -25.56 37.40
C LYS A 91 89.77 -25.28 38.25
N ASP A 92 89.75 -24.21 39.04
CA ASP A 92 90.85 -23.86 39.96
C ASP A 92 90.98 -24.88 41.10
N LEU A 93 89.86 -25.29 41.70
CA LEU A 93 89.82 -26.29 42.78
C LEU A 93 90.27 -27.67 42.28
N GLN A 94 89.92 -28.06 41.06
CA GLN A 94 90.39 -29.29 40.42
C GLN A 94 91.89 -29.25 40.16
N THR A 95 92.43 -28.10 39.75
CA THR A 95 93.87 -27.92 39.57
C THR A 95 94.61 -28.08 40.89
N GLN A 96 94.11 -27.49 41.98
CA GLN A 96 94.67 -27.67 43.33
C GLN A 96 94.54 -29.10 43.85
N LEU A 97 93.43 -29.77 43.55
CA LEU A 97 93.20 -31.17 43.89
C LEU A 97 94.20 -32.09 43.17
N ASN A 98 94.40 -31.88 41.86
CA ASN A 98 95.34 -32.65 41.03
C ASN A 98 96.78 -32.47 41.51
N GLN A 99 97.20 -31.25 41.87
CA GLN A 99 98.52 -30.98 42.44
C GLN A 99 98.79 -31.75 43.75
N LEU A 100 97.73 -32.04 44.53
CA LEU A 100 97.83 -32.83 45.76
C LEU A 100 97.84 -34.35 45.52
N THR A 101 97.42 -34.81 44.33
CA THR A 101 97.22 -36.23 44.00
C THR A 101 98.16 -36.80 42.93
N GLU A 102 98.65 -36.00 41.98
CA GLU A 102 99.28 -36.50 40.73
C GLU A 102 100.81 -36.71 40.81
N ASN A 103 101.50 -36.18 41.83
CA ASN A 103 102.97 -36.30 42.00
C ASN A 103 103.40 -37.09 43.26
N GLN A 104 102.73 -38.22 43.59
CA GLN A 104 103.04 -38.93 44.84
C GLN A 104 104.05 -40.09 44.69
N PRO A 105 105.13 -40.12 45.50
CA PRO A 105 105.85 -41.37 45.79
C PRO A 105 104.97 -42.29 46.67
N PRO A 106 105.11 -43.63 46.57
CA PRO A 106 104.27 -44.58 47.28
C PRO A 106 104.54 -44.52 48.80
N GLY A 107 103.76 -43.69 49.50
CA GLY A 107 103.84 -43.48 50.94
C GLY A 107 102.53 -42.93 51.50
N ARG A 108 102.21 -43.28 52.76
CA ARG A 108 100.91 -42.97 53.39
C ARG A 108 100.70 -41.45 53.50
N PRO A 109 99.62 -40.87 52.93
CA PRO A 109 99.37 -39.43 53.03
C PRO A 109 99.08 -39.00 54.48
N THR A 110 99.61 -37.84 54.86
CA THR A 110 99.42 -37.21 56.18
C THR A 110 97.95 -36.84 56.42
N ASN A 111 97.50 -36.80 57.68
CA ASN A 111 96.09 -36.51 58.03
C ASN A 111 95.63 -35.14 57.51
N GLU A 112 96.46 -34.10 57.63
CA GLU A 112 96.18 -32.76 57.10
C GLU A 112 95.93 -32.76 55.58
N LYS A 113 96.67 -33.58 54.82
CA LYS A 113 96.46 -33.71 53.37
C LYS A 113 95.13 -34.38 53.05
N ARG A 114 94.70 -35.38 53.84
CA ARG A 114 93.40 -36.04 53.64
C ARG A 114 92.24 -35.10 53.92
N GLU A 115 92.34 -34.29 54.97
CA GLU A 115 91.34 -33.26 55.29
C GLU A 115 91.27 -32.20 54.19
N LYS A 116 92.42 -31.74 53.68
CA LYS A 116 92.45 -30.77 52.57
C LYS A 116 91.86 -31.35 51.28
N ILE A 117 92.15 -32.61 50.95
CA ILE A 117 91.55 -33.31 49.81
C ILE A 117 90.02 -33.46 50.00
N ALA A 118 89.56 -33.84 51.19
CA ALA A 118 88.14 -33.96 51.50
C ALA A 118 87.42 -32.61 51.39
N SER A 119 88.03 -31.53 51.90
CA SER A 119 87.53 -30.16 51.79
C SER A 119 87.43 -29.70 50.33
N LEU A 120 88.46 -29.93 49.52
CA LEU A 120 88.44 -29.58 48.08
C LEU A 120 87.36 -30.34 47.32
N LYS A 121 87.20 -31.65 47.59
CA LYS A 121 86.12 -32.46 47.01
C LYS A 121 84.74 -31.92 47.40
N GLN A 122 84.55 -31.54 48.66
CA GLN A 122 83.29 -30.96 49.13
C GLN A 122 82.99 -29.62 48.44
N GLN A 123 83.98 -28.73 48.29
CA GLN A 123 83.80 -27.45 47.60
C GLN A 123 83.47 -27.62 46.12
N ILE A 124 84.14 -28.55 45.44
CA ILE A 124 83.80 -28.92 44.05
C ILE A 124 82.35 -29.40 43.97
N GLN A 125 81.92 -30.27 44.88
CA GLN A 125 80.56 -30.79 44.91
C GLN A 125 79.51 -29.71 45.21
N ASN A 126 79.82 -28.75 46.06
CA ASN A 126 78.96 -27.60 46.35
C ASN A 126 78.77 -26.74 45.09
N HIS A 127 79.84 -26.37 44.39
CA HIS A 127 79.75 -25.59 43.15
C HIS A 127 79.08 -26.38 42.00
N GLN A 128 79.26 -27.70 41.93
CA GLN A 128 78.50 -28.53 40.97
C GLN A 128 77.00 -28.50 41.26
N THR A 129 76.61 -28.46 42.53
CA THR A 129 75.22 -28.33 42.94
C THR A 129 74.66 -26.94 42.60
N GLU A 130 75.48 -25.90 42.75
CA GLU A 130 75.15 -24.52 42.38
C GLU A 130 74.93 -24.38 40.86
N ILE A 131 75.78 -24.99 40.03
CA ILE A 131 75.58 -25.06 38.56
C ILE A 131 74.26 -25.75 38.22
N LYS A 132 73.95 -26.89 38.86
CA LYS A 132 72.68 -27.60 38.62
C LYS A 132 71.48 -26.72 38.94
N LYS A 133 71.51 -26.02 40.09
CA LYS A 133 70.45 -25.08 40.48
C LYS A 133 70.33 -23.92 39.49
N ALA A 134 71.44 -23.33 39.07
CA ALA A 134 71.47 -22.25 38.09
C ALA A 134 70.89 -22.70 36.72
N ASN A 135 71.24 -23.90 36.26
CA ASN A 135 70.69 -24.46 35.01
C ASN A 135 69.18 -24.71 35.11
N SER A 136 68.69 -25.28 36.21
CA SER A 136 67.25 -25.49 36.42
C SER A 136 66.48 -24.18 36.48
N ALA A 137 67.02 -23.17 37.16
CA ALA A 137 66.40 -21.84 37.24
C ALA A 137 66.40 -21.13 35.87
N LEU A 138 67.50 -21.20 35.12
CA LEU A 138 67.58 -20.65 33.76
C LEU A 138 66.55 -21.29 32.82
N ALA A 139 66.43 -22.62 32.86
CA ALA A 139 65.42 -23.34 32.07
C ALA A 139 63.99 -22.92 32.44
N LEU A 140 63.70 -22.77 33.74
CA LEU A 140 62.40 -22.29 34.21
C LEU A 140 62.08 -20.89 33.68
N VAL A 141 63.02 -19.95 33.79
CA VAL A 141 62.86 -18.57 33.29
C VAL A 141 62.63 -18.55 31.78
N GLN A 142 63.37 -19.37 31.03
CA GLN A 142 63.18 -19.50 29.58
C GLN A 142 61.78 -20.03 29.23
N THR A 143 61.32 -21.08 29.92
CA THR A 143 59.97 -21.63 29.73
C THR A 143 58.88 -20.61 30.08
N GLN A 144 59.04 -19.86 31.17
CA GLN A 144 58.09 -18.80 31.55
C GLN A 144 58.04 -17.68 30.51
N ASN A 145 59.18 -17.24 29.99
CA ASN A 145 59.24 -16.24 28.92
C ASN A 145 58.54 -16.73 27.64
N LEU A 146 58.74 -18.00 27.27
CA LEU A 146 58.08 -18.57 26.09
C LEU A 146 56.57 -18.66 26.29
N HIS A 147 56.10 -19.05 27.48
CA HIS A 147 54.67 -19.02 27.80
C HIS A 147 54.08 -17.61 27.78
N LEU A 148 54.82 -16.61 28.27
CA LEU A 148 54.38 -15.21 28.23
C LEU A 148 54.28 -14.70 26.79
N GLN A 149 55.26 -15.02 25.95
CA GLN A 149 55.22 -14.69 24.51
C GLN A 149 54.04 -15.35 23.81
N GLN A 150 53.79 -16.64 24.09
CA GLN A 150 52.64 -17.35 23.53
C GLN A 150 51.31 -16.73 23.99
N ALA A 151 51.16 -16.43 25.29
CA ALA A 151 49.96 -15.79 25.81
C ALA A 151 49.71 -14.41 25.19
N ASN A 152 50.77 -13.62 24.97
CA ASN A 152 50.67 -12.33 24.31
C ASN A 152 50.28 -12.47 22.83
N PHE A 153 50.81 -13.48 22.14
CA PHE A 153 50.43 -13.80 20.77
C PHE A 153 48.96 -14.21 20.69
N ASP A 154 48.52 -15.16 21.53
CA ASP A 154 47.13 -15.63 21.57
C ASP A 154 46.14 -14.50 21.88
N ALA A 155 46.50 -13.60 22.82
CA ALA A 155 45.70 -12.42 23.13
C ALA A 155 45.58 -11.46 21.94
N THR A 156 46.67 -11.28 21.19
CA THR A 156 46.69 -10.42 19.99
C THR A 156 45.81 -11.01 18.89
N ILE A 157 45.92 -12.32 18.63
CA ILE A 157 45.08 -13.02 17.64
C ILE A 157 43.60 -12.94 18.04
N SER A 158 43.28 -13.13 19.33
CA SER A 158 41.91 -13.00 19.82
C SER A 158 41.36 -11.58 19.62
N SER A 159 42.17 -10.55 19.88
CA SER A 159 41.80 -9.15 19.64
C SER A 159 41.55 -8.87 18.14
N ILE A 160 42.39 -9.39 17.25
CA ILE A 160 42.24 -9.24 15.79
C ILE A 160 40.95 -9.94 15.32
N ALA A 161 40.69 -11.16 15.79
CA ALA A 161 39.48 -11.90 15.45
C ALA A 161 38.20 -11.17 15.93
N GLN A 162 38.25 -10.57 17.12
CA GLN A 162 37.15 -9.76 17.63
C GLN A 162 36.95 -8.48 16.80
N GLN A 163 38.03 -7.80 16.41
CA GLN A 163 37.96 -6.62 15.55
C GLN A 163 37.34 -6.96 14.20
N ALA A 164 37.80 -8.02 13.53
CA ALA A 164 37.25 -8.46 12.25
C ALA A 164 35.75 -8.81 12.35
N THR A 165 35.33 -9.42 13.46
CA THR A 165 33.91 -9.71 13.72
C THR A 165 33.11 -8.42 13.85
N ASN A 166 33.62 -7.44 14.60
CA ASN A 166 32.96 -6.15 14.78
C ASN A 166 32.85 -5.39 13.45
N GLU A 167 33.90 -5.35 12.64
CA GLU A 167 33.91 -4.69 11.33
C GLU A 167 32.87 -5.32 10.39
N ARG A 168 32.77 -6.65 10.38
CA ARG A 168 31.74 -7.37 9.62
C ARG A 168 30.33 -6.98 10.09
N LEU A 169 30.07 -7.01 11.40
CA LEU A 169 28.76 -6.63 11.96
C LEU A 169 28.39 -5.18 11.62
N ILE A 170 29.37 -4.28 11.67
CA ILE A 170 29.20 -2.88 11.27
C ILE A 170 28.84 -2.81 9.77
N GLY A 171 29.53 -3.55 8.90
CA GLY A 171 29.21 -3.61 7.47
C GLY A 171 27.80 -4.13 7.18
N GLU A 172 27.40 -5.23 7.84
CA GLU A 172 26.04 -5.79 7.75
C GLU A 172 24.99 -4.77 8.22
N ALA A 173 25.23 -4.07 9.33
CA ALA A 173 24.34 -3.03 9.83
C ALA A 173 24.19 -1.85 8.85
N HIS A 174 25.28 -1.38 8.23
CA HIS A 174 25.21 -0.33 7.22
C HIS A 174 24.43 -0.77 5.98
N SER A 175 24.61 -2.02 5.54
CA SER A 175 23.83 -2.60 4.44
C SER A 175 22.33 -2.62 4.75
N HIS A 176 21.96 -3.06 5.96
CA HIS A 176 20.56 -3.03 6.41
C HIS A 176 19.98 -1.61 6.49
N ILE A 177 20.76 -0.64 7.00
CA ILE A 177 20.35 0.76 7.05
C ILE A 177 20.08 1.30 5.63
N ALA A 178 20.97 0.99 4.67
CA ALA A 178 20.80 1.41 3.28
C ALA A 178 19.53 0.81 2.64
N SER A 179 19.26 -0.48 2.90
CA SER A 179 18.03 -1.14 2.45
C SER A 179 16.78 -0.46 3.01
N ILE A 180 16.75 -0.21 4.34
CA ILE A 180 15.62 0.45 5.00
C ILE A 180 15.40 1.87 4.44
N GLN A 181 16.47 2.60 4.14
CA GLN A 181 16.37 3.92 3.52
C GLN A 181 15.80 3.85 2.11
N SER A 182 16.17 2.84 1.33
CA SER A 182 15.60 2.62 -0.01
C SER A 182 14.10 2.33 0.07
N ASP A 183 13.69 1.42 0.96
CA ASP A 183 12.28 1.08 1.18
C ASP A 183 11.49 2.29 1.66
N LYS A 184 12.04 3.07 2.58
CA LYS A 184 11.43 4.32 3.06
C LYS A 184 11.15 5.27 1.90
N ASN A 185 12.15 5.55 1.07
CA ASN A 185 12.01 6.49 -0.04
C ASN A 185 10.97 6.00 -1.06
N PHE A 186 10.92 4.69 -1.32
CA PHE A 186 9.92 4.09 -2.19
C PHE A 186 8.50 4.24 -1.63
N LEU A 187 8.30 3.98 -0.33
CA LEU A 187 7.01 4.13 0.35
C LEU A 187 6.58 5.60 0.42
N GLU A 188 7.49 6.53 0.69
CA GLU A 188 7.20 7.97 0.65
C GLU A 188 6.76 8.42 -0.75
N SER A 189 7.44 7.97 -1.80
CA SER A 189 7.05 8.25 -3.19
C SER A 189 5.63 7.73 -3.51
N GLN A 190 5.32 6.49 -3.11
CA GLN A 190 3.96 5.96 -3.28
C GLN A 190 2.91 6.74 -2.49
N ALA A 191 3.22 7.16 -1.25
CA ALA A 191 2.31 7.95 -0.45
C ALA A 191 1.99 9.29 -1.11
N TYR A 192 2.97 9.96 -1.71
CA TYR A 192 2.74 11.20 -2.48
C TYR A 192 1.89 10.98 -3.73
N GLN A 193 2.11 9.88 -4.47
CA GLN A 193 1.29 9.53 -5.62
C GLN A 193 -0.17 9.26 -5.24
N LEU A 194 -0.39 8.52 -4.15
CA LEU A 194 -1.72 8.24 -3.62
C LEU A 194 -2.42 9.52 -3.14
N LEU A 195 -1.70 10.41 -2.45
CA LEU A 195 -2.23 11.70 -2.03
C LEU A 195 -2.68 12.54 -3.23
N GLY A 196 -1.86 12.60 -4.29
CA GLY A 196 -2.22 13.28 -5.53
C GLY A 196 -3.47 12.70 -6.20
N THR A 197 -3.53 11.37 -6.29
CA THR A 197 -4.69 10.66 -6.86
C THR A 197 -5.96 10.91 -6.04
N ASN A 198 -5.86 10.85 -4.71
CA ASN A 198 -7.01 11.10 -3.84
C ASN A 198 -7.54 12.52 -3.99
N SER A 199 -6.66 13.53 -4.10
CA SER A 199 -7.09 14.91 -4.34
C SER A 199 -7.82 15.07 -5.69
N GLN A 200 -7.35 14.38 -6.74
CA GLN A 200 -8.02 14.38 -8.04
C GLN A 200 -9.41 13.72 -7.96
N LEU A 201 -9.53 12.62 -7.21
CA LEU A 201 -10.82 11.95 -6.99
C LEU A 201 -11.81 12.83 -6.22
N GLU A 202 -11.35 13.56 -5.19
CA GLU A 202 -12.18 14.50 -4.44
C GLU A 202 -12.72 15.63 -5.33
N GLN A 203 -11.87 16.17 -6.21
CA GLN A 203 -12.27 17.18 -7.19
C GLN A 203 -13.31 16.63 -8.18
N LEU A 204 -13.07 15.44 -8.73
CA LEU A 204 -13.98 14.79 -9.67
C LEU A 204 -15.32 14.46 -9.01
N LEU A 205 -15.31 13.98 -7.77
CA LEU A 205 -16.52 13.67 -7.01
C LEU A 205 -17.37 14.93 -6.79
N SER A 206 -16.71 16.04 -6.42
CA SER A 206 -17.38 17.33 -6.24
C SER A 206 -18.02 17.82 -7.54
N GLN A 207 -17.29 17.72 -8.67
CA GLN A 207 -17.81 18.07 -9.98
C GLN A 207 -19.01 17.21 -10.36
N LYS A 208 -18.93 15.88 -10.21
CA LYS A 208 -20.02 14.97 -10.56
C LYS A 208 -21.24 15.13 -9.66
N THR A 209 -21.05 15.47 -8.41
CA THR A 209 -22.15 15.80 -7.49
C THR A 209 -22.90 17.06 -7.95
N LEU A 210 -22.16 18.10 -8.38
CA LEU A 210 -22.77 19.32 -8.92
C LEU A 210 -23.52 19.07 -10.23
N GLU A 211 -22.92 18.30 -11.16
CA GLU A 211 -23.57 17.91 -12.43
C GLU A 211 -24.87 17.13 -12.17
N LEU A 212 -24.87 16.21 -11.21
CA LEU A 212 -26.05 15.44 -10.84
C LEU A 212 -27.18 16.32 -10.28
N GLU A 213 -26.86 17.21 -9.33
CA GLU A 213 -27.87 18.11 -8.77
C GLU A 213 -28.40 19.09 -9.83
N THR A 214 -27.55 19.56 -10.74
CA THR A 214 -27.97 20.40 -11.87
C THR A 214 -28.96 19.65 -12.77
N CYS A 215 -28.62 18.44 -13.20
CA CYS A 215 -29.50 17.61 -14.04
C CYS A 215 -30.84 17.31 -13.35
N LYS A 216 -30.81 17.05 -12.04
CA LYS A 216 -32.03 16.85 -11.25
C LYS A 216 -32.93 18.09 -11.24
N GLN A 217 -32.37 19.29 -11.11
CA GLN A 217 -33.14 20.53 -11.20
C GLN A 217 -33.73 20.73 -12.59
N GLU A 218 -32.96 20.45 -13.66
CA GLU A 218 -33.45 20.53 -15.04
C GLU A 218 -34.62 19.57 -15.29
N ILE A 219 -34.53 18.32 -14.81
CA ILE A 219 -35.60 17.33 -14.93
C ILE A 219 -36.87 17.81 -14.20
N LEU A 220 -36.72 18.38 -13.00
CA LEU A 220 -37.86 18.93 -12.24
C LEU A 220 -38.51 20.12 -12.97
N ALA A 221 -37.71 21.01 -13.55
CA ALA A 221 -38.20 22.12 -14.36
C ALA A 221 -38.96 21.61 -15.60
N LEU A 222 -38.39 20.67 -16.35
CA LEU A 222 -39.03 20.07 -17.52
C LEU A 222 -40.33 19.35 -17.16
N LYS A 223 -40.37 18.64 -16.01
CA LYS A 223 -41.58 18.00 -15.51
C LYS A 223 -42.67 19.02 -15.20
N SER A 224 -42.30 20.14 -14.56
CA SER A 224 -43.23 21.24 -14.29
C SER A 224 -43.78 21.85 -15.59
N ASP A 225 -42.89 22.15 -16.55
CA ASP A 225 -43.27 22.71 -17.84
C ASP A 225 -44.17 21.77 -18.64
N PHE A 226 -43.88 20.47 -18.62
CA PHE A 226 -44.70 19.45 -19.27
C PHE A 226 -46.12 19.40 -18.68
N ASN A 227 -46.24 19.38 -17.35
CA ASN A 227 -47.53 19.40 -16.68
C ASN A 227 -48.30 20.68 -16.99
N ASN A 228 -47.64 21.84 -16.98
CA ASN A 228 -48.26 23.11 -17.34
C ASN A 228 -48.83 23.09 -18.77
N ARG A 229 -48.09 22.53 -19.74
CA ARG A 229 -48.55 22.40 -21.13
C ARG A 229 -49.76 21.47 -21.27
N ILE A 230 -49.81 20.39 -20.49
CA ILE A 230 -50.98 19.49 -20.47
C ILE A 230 -52.18 20.22 -19.88
N ASP A 231 -52.05 20.78 -18.69
CA ASP A 231 -53.18 21.32 -17.94
C ASP A 231 -53.74 22.59 -18.56
N HIS A 232 -52.87 23.52 -18.97
CA HIS A 232 -53.29 24.83 -19.49
C HIS A 232 -53.38 24.86 -21.00
N GLY A 233 -52.61 24.04 -21.72
CA GLY A 233 -52.64 23.99 -23.17
C GLY A 233 -53.65 22.99 -23.68
N ALA A 234 -53.33 21.69 -23.55
CA ALA A 234 -54.10 20.62 -24.15
C ALA A 234 -55.50 20.50 -23.53
N ASN A 235 -55.59 20.43 -22.19
CA ASN A 235 -56.87 20.20 -21.51
C ASN A 235 -57.84 21.38 -21.68
N GLN A 236 -57.35 22.63 -21.60
CA GLN A 236 -58.20 23.80 -21.87
C GLN A 236 -58.69 23.85 -23.32
N THR A 237 -57.83 23.49 -24.28
CA THR A 237 -58.21 23.43 -25.70
C THR A 237 -59.27 22.36 -25.92
N ILE A 238 -59.07 21.16 -25.37
CA ILE A 238 -60.04 20.06 -25.45
C ILE A 238 -61.39 20.49 -24.85
N PHE A 239 -61.39 21.10 -23.66
CA PHE A 239 -62.61 21.57 -23.02
C PHE A 239 -63.35 22.63 -23.86
N SER A 240 -62.60 23.58 -24.43
CA SER A 240 -63.17 24.63 -25.29
C SER A 240 -63.79 24.05 -26.57
N LEU A 241 -63.08 23.10 -27.22
CA LEU A 241 -63.58 22.41 -28.40
C LEU A 241 -64.82 21.55 -28.10
N GLN A 242 -64.88 20.89 -26.93
CA GLN A 242 -66.05 20.13 -26.51
C GLN A 242 -67.27 21.03 -26.34
N ASN A 243 -67.10 22.19 -25.68
CA ASN A 243 -68.19 23.15 -25.52
C ASN A 243 -68.64 23.73 -26.87
N GLN A 244 -67.71 24.03 -27.76
CA GLN A 244 -68.04 24.49 -29.12
C GLN A 244 -68.83 23.42 -29.88
N ALA A 245 -68.38 22.16 -29.86
CA ALA A 245 -69.08 21.06 -30.53
C ALA A 245 -70.50 20.84 -29.98
N LEU A 246 -70.73 21.05 -28.67
CA LEU A 246 -72.05 21.00 -28.06
C LEU A 246 -72.94 22.16 -28.54
N SER A 247 -72.39 23.37 -28.63
CA SER A 247 -73.09 24.54 -29.18
C SER A 247 -73.47 24.32 -30.64
N ASP A 248 -72.53 23.90 -31.47
CA ASP A 248 -72.74 23.63 -32.89
C ASP A 248 -73.81 22.55 -33.10
N LYS A 249 -73.82 21.51 -32.25
CA LYS A 249 -74.85 20.47 -32.29
C LYS A 249 -76.25 21.01 -31.98
N ALA A 250 -76.37 21.93 -31.02
CA ALA A 250 -77.64 22.58 -30.70
C ALA A 250 -78.11 23.46 -31.88
N ASP A 251 -77.22 24.24 -32.46
CA ASP A 251 -77.52 25.09 -33.62
C ASP A 251 -77.95 24.26 -34.84
N ILE A 252 -77.26 23.15 -35.13
CA ILE A 252 -77.65 22.22 -36.19
C ILE A 252 -79.05 21.63 -35.93
N SER A 253 -79.36 21.26 -34.68
CA SER A 253 -80.69 20.74 -34.33
C SER A 253 -81.79 21.79 -34.55
N ASN A 254 -81.52 23.04 -34.18
CA ASN A 254 -82.43 24.17 -34.40
C ASN A 254 -82.65 24.42 -35.89
N LEU A 255 -81.55 24.46 -36.68
CA LEU A 255 -81.61 24.64 -38.13
C LEU A 255 -82.39 23.51 -38.82
N LYS A 256 -82.20 22.26 -38.38
CA LYS A 256 -82.95 21.11 -38.90
C LYS A 256 -84.45 21.25 -38.62
N THR A 257 -84.83 21.71 -37.44
CA THR A 257 -86.23 21.98 -37.08
C THR A 257 -86.82 23.09 -37.96
N TYR A 258 -86.08 24.19 -38.14
CA TYR A 258 -86.49 25.28 -39.02
C TYR A 258 -86.66 24.83 -40.48
N LEU A 259 -85.72 24.01 -40.98
CA LEU A 259 -85.79 23.45 -42.32
C LEU A 259 -87.03 22.56 -42.51
N ASN A 260 -87.32 21.69 -41.54
CA ASN A 260 -88.52 20.85 -41.57
C ASN A 260 -89.79 21.70 -41.60
N ASN A 261 -89.93 22.69 -40.71
CA ASN A 261 -91.09 23.58 -40.68
C ASN A 261 -91.26 24.34 -42.02
N ARG A 262 -90.16 24.79 -42.62
CA ARG A 262 -90.20 25.41 -43.96
C ARG A 262 -90.63 24.44 -45.04
N SER A 263 -90.15 23.19 -44.99
CA SER A 263 -90.56 22.13 -45.92
C SER A 263 -92.05 21.86 -45.80
N ASP A 264 -92.59 21.74 -44.59
CA ASP A 264 -94.02 21.52 -44.35
C ASP A 264 -94.86 22.69 -44.87
N THR A 265 -94.42 23.92 -44.60
CA THR A 265 -95.06 25.14 -45.12
C THR A 265 -95.03 25.17 -46.65
N GLN A 266 -93.91 24.78 -47.25
CA GLN A 266 -93.79 24.69 -48.70
C GLN A 266 -94.77 23.67 -49.29
N THR A 267 -94.88 22.47 -48.71
CA THR A 267 -95.84 21.45 -49.15
C THR A 267 -97.29 21.93 -49.02
N GLU A 268 -97.64 22.63 -47.93
CA GLU A 268 -98.98 23.22 -47.75
C GLU A 268 -99.27 24.27 -48.83
N LEU A 269 -98.31 25.16 -49.11
CA LEU A 269 -98.45 26.18 -50.16
C LEU A 269 -98.58 25.57 -51.56
N GLU A 270 -97.78 24.55 -51.87
CA GLU A 270 -97.88 23.81 -53.13
C GLU A 270 -99.27 23.18 -53.30
N ALA A 271 -99.83 22.60 -52.24
CA ALA A 271 -101.19 22.06 -52.25
C ALA A 271 -102.26 23.16 -52.46
N LYS A 272 -102.13 24.31 -51.78
CA LYS A 272 -103.04 25.45 -51.96
C LYS A 272 -102.98 26.03 -53.37
N VAL A 273 -101.77 26.17 -53.93
CA VAL A 273 -101.60 26.65 -55.33
C VAL A 273 -102.27 25.69 -56.30
N LYS A 274 -102.12 24.37 -56.10
CA LYS A 274 -102.80 23.37 -56.93
C LYS A 274 -104.32 23.47 -56.82
N SER A 275 -104.87 23.53 -55.60
CA SER A 275 -106.32 23.68 -55.38
C SER A 275 -106.87 24.96 -56.01
N LEU A 276 -106.19 26.10 -55.82
CA LEU A 276 -106.59 27.38 -56.41
C LEU A 276 -106.53 27.34 -57.95
N SER A 277 -105.55 26.63 -58.51
CA SER A 277 -105.45 26.43 -59.95
C SER A 277 -106.62 25.61 -60.50
N GLU A 278 -107.05 24.56 -59.78
CA GLU A 278 -108.22 23.75 -60.10
C GLU A 278 -109.52 24.58 -59.99
N ASP A 279 -109.70 25.34 -58.92
CA ASP A 279 -110.86 26.23 -58.71
C ASP A 279 -110.96 27.30 -59.81
N LEU A 280 -109.82 27.91 -60.18
CA LEU A 280 -109.77 28.90 -61.26
C LEU A 280 -110.19 28.30 -62.61
N SER A 281 -109.74 27.07 -62.90
CA SER A 281 -110.10 26.33 -64.12
C SER A 281 -111.60 25.97 -64.14
N LEU A 282 -112.14 25.52 -63.01
CA LEU A 282 -113.57 25.25 -62.84
C LEU A 282 -114.40 26.53 -63.02
N HIS A 283 -114.01 27.62 -62.38
CA HIS A 283 -114.66 28.92 -62.51
C HIS A 283 -114.62 29.43 -63.96
N ALA A 284 -113.47 29.33 -64.64
CA ALA A 284 -113.36 29.69 -66.06
C ALA A 284 -114.31 28.86 -66.94
N THR A 285 -114.46 27.58 -66.65
CA THR A 285 -115.41 26.67 -67.33
C THR A 285 -116.86 27.07 -67.05
N GLN A 286 -117.22 27.28 -65.78
CA GLN A 286 -118.56 27.71 -65.36
C GLN A 286 -118.93 29.07 -65.95
N TYR A 287 -118.01 30.04 -65.93
CA TYR A 287 -118.18 31.34 -66.55
C TYR A 287 -118.48 31.20 -68.05
N SER A 288 -117.74 30.34 -68.76
CA SER A 288 -117.98 30.06 -70.18
C SER A 288 -119.37 29.46 -70.44
N ILE A 289 -119.83 28.53 -69.58
CA ILE A 289 -121.19 27.96 -69.65
C ILE A 289 -122.25 29.01 -69.38
N SER A 290 -122.12 29.78 -68.29
CA SER A 290 -123.08 30.82 -67.89
C SER A 290 -123.19 31.90 -68.96
N LYS A 291 -122.06 32.36 -69.52
CA LYS A 291 -122.03 33.29 -70.65
C LYS A 291 -122.77 32.74 -71.86
N ARG A 292 -122.59 31.45 -72.19
CA ARG A 292 -123.32 30.77 -73.27
C ARG A 292 -124.82 30.68 -72.99
N GLN A 293 -125.22 30.32 -71.77
CA GLN A 293 -126.63 30.25 -71.37
C GLN A 293 -127.31 31.62 -71.38
N THR A 294 -126.60 32.67 -70.96
CA THR A 294 -127.08 34.06 -70.98
C THR A 294 -127.33 34.49 -72.42
N LEU A 295 -126.40 34.21 -73.34
CA LEU A 295 -126.62 34.37 -74.78
C LEU A 295 -127.87 33.61 -75.24
N MET A 296 -128.01 32.33 -74.90
CA MET A 296 -129.17 31.53 -75.32
C MET A 296 -130.51 32.01 -74.73
N ARG A 297 -130.53 32.56 -73.50
CA ARG A 297 -131.72 33.15 -72.89
C ARG A 297 -132.11 34.48 -73.53
N SER A 298 -131.15 35.30 -73.96
CA SER A 298 -131.44 36.49 -74.76
C SER A 298 -132.03 36.16 -76.15
N PHE A 299 -132.03 34.89 -76.56
CA PHE A 299 -132.69 34.40 -77.78
C PHE A 299 -133.99 33.61 -77.53
N ARG A 300 -134.55 33.60 -76.31
CA ARG A 300 -135.82 32.91 -76.02
C ARG A 300 -137.02 33.85 -76.25
N PRO A 301 -137.93 33.55 -77.21
CA PRO A 301 -139.09 34.42 -77.47
C PRO A 301 -140.13 34.28 -76.34
N SER A 302 -140.42 35.37 -75.65
CA SER A 302 -141.56 35.44 -74.71
C SER A 302 -142.84 35.72 -75.50
N LYS A 303 -143.79 34.78 -75.46
CA LYS A 303 -145.14 34.92 -76.02
C LYS A 303 -146.13 35.27 -74.91
N HIS A 304 -146.67 36.50 -74.94
CA HIS A 304 -148.06 36.91 -74.66
C HIS A 304 -148.13 38.45 -74.73
N ASN A 305 -148.78 39.02 -75.75
CA ASN A 305 -150.14 39.61 -75.77
C ASN A 305 -150.27 40.80 -74.79
N LEU A 306 -150.58 42.04 -75.19
CA LEU A 306 -151.19 42.59 -76.40
C LEU A 306 -150.27 43.50 -77.23
#